data_AF-A0A353PWU7-F1
#
_entry.id   AF-A0A353PWU7-F1
#
_cell.length_a   1.000
_cell.length_b   1.000
_cell.length_c   1.000
_cell.angle_alpha   90.00
_cell.angle_beta   90.00
_cell.angle_gamma   90.00
#
_symmetry.space_group_name_H-M   'P 1'
#
loop_
_entity.id
_entity.type
_entity.pdbx_description
1 polymer ?
#
loop_
_entity_poly.entity_id
_entity_poly.type
_entity_poly.pdbx_seq_one_letter_code
_entity_poly.pdbx_strand_id
1 'polypeptide(L)'
;MEITRPKPNYKELPVYAQKSKILDAIQNNQVIIIQSPTGSGKTTQIPVILHEAGFSENGIIGVTQPRRIAALSVSEFIAKQLQTNFPGLVGYKMRFEDKTDLSTKIKIMTDGILLQEMKLDPYLSKYSVIIIDEAHERSLNIDFILGLLKRILRMRKDFKVIVSSATMNAEAFSVYFEGCPVISIDTETWPVDLIYDPLPQST
;
A
#
# COMPACT_ATOMS: atom_id res chain seq x y z
N MET A 1 34.28 12.00 -9.10
CA MET A 1 33.49 12.76 -8.11
C MET A 1 32.26 11.93 -7.82
N GLU A 2 32.25 11.17 -6.72
CA GLU A 2 31.01 10.51 -6.27
C GLU A 2 30.03 11.62 -5.90
N ILE A 3 28.97 11.77 -6.69
CA ILE A 3 27.84 12.61 -6.33
C ILE A 3 27.16 11.87 -5.18
N THR A 4 27.53 12.19 -3.94
CA THR A 4 26.77 11.80 -2.75
C THR A 4 25.40 12.44 -2.84
N ARG A 5 24.47 11.75 -3.51
CA ARG A 5 23.07 12.15 -3.52
C ARG A 5 22.63 12.23 -2.06
N PRO A 6 22.09 13.37 -1.58
CA PRO A 6 21.59 13.46 -0.22
C PRO A 6 20.62 12.30 0.01
N LYS A 7 20.74 11.61 1.16
CA LYS A 7 19.77 10.58 1.53
C LYS A 7 18.40 11.26 1.55
N PRO A 8 17.44 10.86 0.69
CA PRO A 8 16.14 11.52 0.66
C PRO A 8 15.49 11.38 2.04
N ASN A 9 15.10 12.52 2.62
CA ASN A 9 14.35 12.54 3.87
C ASN A 9 12.93 12.07 3.55
N TYR A 10 12.60 10.83 3.92
CA TYR A 10 11.28 10.25 3.63
C TYR A 10 10.11 11.05 4.22
N LYS A 11 10.37 11.89 5.25
CA LYS A 11 9.37 12.77 5.85
C LYS A 11 8.97 13.94 4.95
N GLU A 12 9.76 14.24 3.92
CA GLU A 12 9.46 15.25 2.90
C GLU A 12 8.62 14.68 1.75
N LEU A 13 8.36 13.36 1.73
CA LEU A 13 7.50 12.78 0.72
C LEU A 13 6.06 13.32 0.88
N PRO A 14 5.36 13.64 -0.23
CA PRO A 14 4.02 14.23 -0.21
C PRO A 14 3.02 13.46 0.67
N VAL A 15 3.09 12.12 0.66
CA VAL A 15 2.23 11.29 1.51
C VAL A 15 2.50 11.47 3.00
N TYR A 16 3.77 11.62 3.42
CA TYR A 16 4.12 11.82 4.83
C TYR A 16 3.70 13.21 5.32
N ALA A 17 3.77 14.23 4.47
CA ALA A 17 3.25 15.57 4.78
C ALA A 17 1.73 15.56 5.09
N GLN A 18 0.99 14.62 4.51
CA GLN A 18 -0.45 14.44 4.73
C GLN A 18 -0.78 13.44 5.85
N LYS A 19 0.20 13.04 6.69
CA LYS A 19 -0.02 11.99 7.71
C LYS A 19 -1.21 12.25 8.61
N SER A 20 -1.40 13.49 9.08
CA SER A 20 -2.50 13.81 10.01
C SER A 20 -3.85 13.57 9.35
N LYS A 21 -4.02 14.05 8.10
CA LYS A 21 -5.23 13.83 7.30
C LYS A 21 -5.51 12.33 7.08
N ILE A 22 -4.47 11.54 6.81
CA ILE A 22 -4.60 10.07 6.66
C ILE A 22 -5.04 9.42 7.98
N LEU A 23 -4.40 9.78 9.09
CA LEU A 23 -4.68 9.24 10.42
C LEU A 23 -6.09 9.60 10.90
N ASP A 24 -6.50 10.86 10.75
CA ASP A 24 -7.84 11.32 11.12
C ASP A 24 -8.92 10.57 10.34
N ALA A 25 -8.71 10.38 9.03
CA ALA A 25 -9.65 9.67 8.18
C ALA A 25 -9.74 8.18 8.54
N ILE A 26 -8.61 7.48 8.69
CA ILE A 26 -8.60 6.04 9.00
C ILE A 26 -9.04 5.77 10.44
N GLN A 27 -8.90 6.71 11.38
CA GLN A 27 -9.45 6.56 12.73
C GLN A 27 -10.98 6.54 12.70
N ASN A 28 -11.60 7.48 11.98
CA ASN A 28 -13.04 7.67 11.93
C ASN A 28 -13.78 6.75 10.93
N ASN A 29 -13.06 6.05 10.05
CA ASN A 29 -13.64 5.22 9.01
C ASN A 29 -13.02 3.82 9.00
N GLN A 30 -13.80 2.79 8.65
CA GLN A 30 -13.25 1.45 8.43
C GLN A 30 -12.51 1.33 7.11
N VAL A 31 -12.91 2.12 6.10
CA VAL A 31 -12.28 2.14 4.77
C VAL A 31 -11.97 3.57 4.40
N ILE A 32 -10.78 3.80 3.81
CA ILE A 32 -10.45 5.05 3.13
C ILE A 32 -9.82 4.73 1.78
N ILE A 33 -9.97 5.64 0.82
CA ILE A 33 -9.26 5.59 -0.46
C ILE A 33 -8.17 6.66 -0.43
N ILE A 34 -6.95 6.31 -0.82
CA ILE A 34 -5.85 7.26 -1.01
C ILE A 34 -5.55 7.34 -2.49
N GLN A 35 -5.75 8.52 -3.07
CA GLN A 35 -5.41 8.83 -4.44
C GLN A 35 -4.16 9.71 -4.46
N SER A 36 -3.08 9.21 -5.04
CA SER A 36 -1.87 10.03 -5.21
C SER A 36 -1.01 9.49 -6.35
N PRO A 37 -0.32 10.34 -7.13
CA PRO A 37 0.57 9.92 -8.22
C PRO A 37 1.63 8.89 -7.79
N THR A 38 2.22 8.19 -8.77
CA THR A 38 3.39 7.33 -8.51
C THR A 38 4.56 8.18 -8.01
N GLY A 39 5.42 7.59 -7.17
CA GLY A 39 6.55 8.31 -6.57
C GLY A 39 6.21 9.19 -5.35
N SER A 40 4.93 9.36 -5.00
CA SER A 40 4.51 10.16 -3.83
C SER A 40 4.78 9.50 -2.47
N GLY A 41 5.15 8.22 -2.46
CA GLY A 41 5.48 7.47 -1.24
C GLY A 41 4.34 6.63 -0.64
N LYS A 42 3.25 6.36 -1.38
CA LYS A 42 2.08 5.59 -0.87
C LYS A 42 2.49 4.27 -0.21
N THR A 43 3.11 3.38 -0.98
CA THR A 43 3.45 2.02 -0.52
C THR A 43 4.47 2.01 0.60
N THR A 44 5.39 2.97 0.62
CA THR A 44 6.50 2.98 1.57
C THR A 44 6.17 3.73 2.86
N GLN A 45 5.36 4.79 2.80
CA GLN A 45 5.10 5.65 3.96
C GLN A 45 3.79 5.34 4.69
N ILE A 46 2.71 4.96 3.99
CA ILE A 46 1.43 4.64 4.64
C ILE A 46 1.58 3.56 5.73
N PRO A 47 2.20 2.38 5.48
CA PRO A 47 2.36 1.38 6.54
C PRO A 47 3.21 1.87 7.72
N VAL A 48 4.21 2.71 7.47
CA VAL A 48 5.06 3.31 8.51
C VAL A 48 4.26 4.29 9.36
N ILE A 49 3.50 5.19 8.74
CA ILE A 49 2.62 6.15 9.43
C ILE A 49 1.63 5.42 10.34
N LEU A 50 1.01 4.35 9.85
CA LEU A 50 0.09 3.54 10.64
C LEU A 50 0.80 2.82 11.80
N HIS A 51 2.01 2.30 11.57
CA HIS A 51 2.81 1.67 12.62
C HIS A 51 3.17 2.67 13.71
N GLU A 52 3.68 3.86 13.34
CA GLU A 52 4.01 4.96 14.26
C GLU A 52 2.79 5.44 15.06
N ALA A 53 1.58 5.34 14.49
CA ALA A 53 0.32 5.69 15.15
C ALA A 53 -0.30 4.56 15.98
N GLY A 54 0.38 3.42 16.15
CA GLY A 54 -0.04 2.33 17.03
C GLY A 54 -0.98 1.29 16.40
N PHE A 55 -1.31 1.39 15.10
CA PHE A 55 -2.21 0.41 14.46
C PHE A 55 -1.66 -1.02 14.46
N SER A 56 -0.34 -1.18 14.56
CA SER A 56 0.31 -2.49 14.64
C SER A 56 0.27 -3.16 16.02
N GLU A 57 -0.19 -2.44 17.05
CA GLU A 57 -0.36 -3.01 18.40
C GLU A 57 -1.55 -3.97 18.42
N ASN A 58 -2.57 -3.69 17.62
CA ASN A 58 -3.81 -4.48 17.52
C ASN A 58 -3.74 -5.62 16.49
N GLY A 59 -2.61 -5.78 15.78
CA GLY A 59 -2.46 -6.77 14.71
C GLY A 59 -1.41 -6.36 13.69
N ILE A 60 -1.22 -7.16 12.66
CA ILE A 60 -0.28 -6.87 11.56
C ILE A 60 -0.91 -5.84 10.62
N ILE A 61 -0.09 -4.90 10.13
CA ILE A 61 -0.40 -4.05 8.98
C ILE A 61 0.06 -4.81 7.73
N GLY A 62 -0.89 -5.32 6.95
CA GLY A 62 -0.60 -6.02 5.70
C GLY A 62 -0.67 -5.07 4.51
N VAL A 63 0.29 -5.15 3.60
CA VAL A 63 0.29 -4.40 2.33
C VAL A 63 0.34 -5.40 1.19
N THR A 64 -0.61 -5.32 0.26
CA THR A 64 -0.56 -6.12 -0.96
C THR A 64 0.14 -5.36 -2.07
N GLN A 65 0.88 -6.11 -2.89
CA GLN A 65 1.58 -5.61 -4.06
C GLN A 65 1.45 -6.64 -5.20
N PRO A 66 0.91 -6.28 -6.38
CA PRO A 66 0.67 -7.25 -7.44
C PRO A 66 1.96 -7.87 -8.00
N ARG A 67 3.09 -7.16 -7.91
CA ARG A 67 4.38 -7.55 -8.48
C ARG A 67 5.36 -7.98 -7.40
N ARG A 68 5.93 -9.19 -7.54
CA ARG A 68 6.91 -9.75 -6.59
C ARG A 68 8.14 -8.86 -6.38
N ILE A 69 8.72 -8.33 -7.46
CA ILE A 69 9.91 -7.46 -7.39
C ILE A 69 9.58 -6.16 -6.65
N ALA A 70 8.39 -5.59 -6.89
CA ALA A 70 7.94 -4.41 -6.16
C ALA A 70 7.72 -4.72 -4.67
N ALA A 71 7.07 -5.83 -4.34
CA ALA A 71 6.88 -6.28 -2.96
C ALA A 71 8.21 -6.43 -2.21
N LEU A 72 9.22 -7.07 -2.82
CA LEU A 72 10.55 -7.20 -2.24
C LEU A 72 11.23 -5.84 -2.05
N SER A 73 11.28 -5.02 -3.11
CA SER A 73 11.94 -3.71 -3.08
C SER A 73 11.32 -2.75 -2.04
N VAL A 74 9.98 -2.74 -1.95
CA VAL A 74 9.24 -1.98 -0.94
C VAL A 74 9.60 -2.46 0.46
N SER A 75 9.66 -3.78 0.67
CA SER A 75 10.02 -4.36 1.97
C SER A 75 11.41 -3.91 2.39
N GLU A 76 12.41 -4.08 1.50
CA GLU A 76 13.80 -3.68 1.74
C GLU A 76 13.91 -2.18 2.04
N PHE A 77 13.15 -1.36 1.31
CA PHE A 77 13.11 0.08 1.52
C PHE A 77 12.59 0.43 2.92
N ILE A 78 11.45 -0.13 3.33
CA ILE A 78 10.86 0.13 4.65
C ILE A 78 11.78 -0.41 5.76
N ALA A 79 12.34 -1.61 5.58
CA ALA A 79 13.27 -2.20 6.55
C ALA A 79 14.50 -1.33 6.76
N LYS A 80 15.08 -0.79 5.68
CA LYS A 80 16.19 0.17 5.74
C LYS A 80 15.79 1.47 6.43
N GLN A 81 14.60 1.99 6.14
CA GLN A 81 14.06 3.21 6.77
C GLN A 81 13.90 3.04 8.28
N LEU A 82 13.40 1.87 8.72
CA LEU A 82 13.17 1.53 10.13
C LEU A 82 14.36 0.85 10.80
N GLN A 83 15.51 0.74 10.11
CA GLN A 83 16.74 0.12 10.62
C GLN A 83 16.52 -1.29 11.19
N THR A 84 15.74 -2.11 10.49
CA THR A 84 15.43 -3.49 10.88
C THR A 84 15.89 -4.48 9.80
N ASN A 85 16.03 -5.75 10.18
CA ASN A 85 16.42 -6.85 9.29
C ASN A 85 15.23 -7.80 9.07
N PHE A 86 15.38 -8.71 8.12
CA PHE A 86 14.41 -9.79 7.88
C PHE A 86 14.87 -11.12 8.49
N PRO A 87 13.97 -11.91 9.08
CA PRO A 87 12.66 -11.48 9.58
C PRO A 87 12.83 -10.50 10.75
N GLY A 88 11.82 -9.67 11.00
CA GLY A 88 11.87 -8.63 12.00
C GLY A 88 10.59 -7.81 12.00
N LEU A 89 10.68 -6.55 12.43
CA LEU A 89 9.55 -5.60 12.48
C LEU A 89 8.82 -5.50 11.13
N VAL A 90 9.61 -5.47 10.05
CA VAL A 90 9.14 -5.54 8.67
C VAL A 90 9.43 -6.95 8.17
N GLY A 91 8.49 -7.54 7.44
CA GLY A 91 8.68 -8.83 6.78
C GLY A 91 7.90 -8.88 5.48
N TYR A 92 8.18 -9.91 4.68
CA TYR A 92 7.45 -10.12 3.44
C TYR A 92 7.12 -11.56 3.16
N LYS A 93 6.07 -11.77 2.36
CA LYS A 93 5.64 -13.10 1.95
C LYS A 93 5.16 -13.12 0.51
N MET A 94 5.77 -13.99 -0.28
CA MET A 94 5.41 -14.25 -1.67
C MET A 94 5.43 -15.75 -1.94
N ARG A 95 5.01 -16.17 -3.12
CA ARG A 95 5.03 -17.60 -3.46
C ARG A 95 6.47 -18.12 -3.36
N PHE A 96 6.63 -19.22 -2.60
CA PHE A 96 7.90 -19.90 -2.31
C PHE A 96 8.88 -19.14 -1.40
N GLU A 97 8.49 -18.01 -0.83
CA GLU A 97 9.38 -17.23 0.04
C GLU A 97 8.61 -16.53 1.15
N ASP A 98 9.00 -16.81 2.39
CA ASP A 98 8.39 -16.23 3.59
C ASP A 98 9.52 -15.73 4.52
N LYS A 99 9.56 -14.41 4.72
CA LYS A 99 10.48 -13.72 5.63
C LYS A 99 9.67 -13.00 6.71
N THR A 100 8.78 -13.73 7.36
CA THR A 100 7.98 -13.23 8.49
C THR A 100 8.12 -14.12 9.71
N ASP A 101 7.94 -13.51 10.89
CA ASP A 101 7.89 -14.21 12.17
C ASP A 101 6.91 -13.52 13.13
N LEU A 102 6.95 -13.88 14.41
CA LEU A 102 6.08 -13.30 15.44
C LEU A 102 6.38 -11.82 15.75
N SER A 103 7.57 -11.32 15.38
CA SER A 103 7.95 -9.92 15.54
C SER A 103 7.47 -9.04 14.39
N THR A 104 7.05 -9.63 13.27
CA THR A 104 6.56 -8.90 12.10
C THR A 104 5.28 -8.15 12.39
N LYS A 105 5.36 -6.82 12.24
CA LYS A 105 4.25 -5.88 12.41
C LYS A 105 3.81 -5.23 11.10
N ILE A 106 4.74 -5.07 10.15
CA ILE A 106 4.45 -4.63 8.79
C ILE A 106 4.79 -5.80 7.86
N LYS A 107 3.77 -6.35 7.19
CA LYS A 107 3.95 -7.45 6.25
C LYS A 107 3.64 -6.97 4.83
N ILE A 108 4.62 -7.02 3.94
CA ILE A 108 4.38 -6.83 2.51
C ILE A 108 4.15 -8.20 1.86
N MET A 109 3.14 -8.34 1.02
CA MET A 109 2.83 -9.60 0.38
C MET A 109 2.26 -9.43 -1.01
N THR A 110 2.32 -10.48 -1.82
CA THR A 110 1.60 -10.46 -3.10
C THR A 110 0.11 -10.74 -2.91
N ASP A 111 -0.74 -10.24 -3.81
CA ASP A 111 -2.20 -10.43 -3.76
C ASP A 111 -2.61 -11.89 -3.57
N GLY A 112 -1.96 -12.80 -4.30
CA GLY A 112 -2.22 -14.24 -4.20
C GLY A 112 -1.89 -14.84 -2.82
N ILE A 113 -0.94 -14.25 -2.08
CA ILE A 113 -0.65 -14.67 -0.70
C ILE A 113 -1.75 -14.19 0.24
N LEU A 114 -2.25 -12.96 0.09
CA LEU A 114 -3.38 -12.50 0.89
C LEU A 114 -4.61 -13.38 0.65
N LEU A 115 -4.94 -13.70 -0.61
CA LEU A 115 -6.04 -14.61 -0.94
C LEU A 115 -5.85 -16.01 -0.30
N GLN A 116 -4.63 -16.54 -0.32
CA GLN A 116 -4.33 -17.81 0.35
C GLN A 116 -4.52 -17.70 1.87
N GLU A 117 -4.08 -16.61 2.50
CA GLU A 117 -4.26 -16.40 3.95
C GLU A 117 -5.74 -16.19 4.31
N MET A 118 -6.52 -15.47 3.49
CA MET A 118 -7.99 -15.34 3.65
C MET A 118 -8.72 -16.68 3.56
N LYS A 119 -8.21 -17.63 2.77
CA LYS A 119 -8.78 -19.00 2.71
C LYS A 119 -8.56 -19.75 4.02
N LEU A 120 -7.43 -19.54 4.68
CA LEU A 120 -7.06 -20.20 5.95
C LEU A 120 -7.69 -19.50 7.16
N ASP A 121 -7.77 -18.17 7.12
CA ASP A 121 -8.37 -17.31 8.13
C ASP A 121 -9.34 -16.32 7.46
N PRO A 122 -10.62 -16.69 7.31
CA PRO A 122 -11.62 -15.87 6.64
C PRO A 122 -11.93 -14.54 7.33
N TYR A 123 -11.47 -14.33 8.57
CA TYR A 123 -11.66 -13.09 9.33
C TYR A 123 -10.43 -12.20 9.35
N LEU A 124 -9.31 -12.66 8.77
CA LEU A 124 -8.00 -12.00 8.86
C LEU A 124 -7.68 -11.58 10.30
N SER A 125 -7.90 -12.50 11.25
CA SER A 125 -7.77 -12.26 12.69
C SER A 125 -6.39 -11.72 13.10
N LYS A 126 -5.35 -12.05 12.35
CA LYS A 126 -3.98 -11.56 12.59
C LYS A 126 -3.75 -10.11 12.17
N TYR A 127 -4.62 -9.53 11.35
CA TYR A 127 -4.44 -8.21 10.76
C TYR A 127 -5.36 -7.18 11.43
N SER A 128 -4.81 -6.00 11.69
CA SER A 128 -5.57 -4.82 12.10
C SER A 128 -5.92 -3.94 10.90
N VAL A 129 -4.99 -3.85 9.94
CA VAL A 129 -5.15 -3.06 8.71
C VAL A 129 -4.67 -3.85 7.50
N ILE A 130 -5.43 -3.79 6.40
CA ILE A 130 -4.97 -4.22 5.07
C ILE A 130 -4.92 -3.02 4.12
N ILE A 131 -3.77 -2.81 3.50
CA ILE A 131 -3.54 -1.83 2.45
C ILE A 131 -3.53 -2.57 1.11
N ILE A 132 -4.50 -2.27 0.24
CA ILE A 132 -4.52 -2.76 -1.13
C ILE A 132 -3.86 -1.73 -2.01
N ASP A 133 -2.62 -2.01 -2.41
CA ASP A 133 -1.85 -1.10 -3.24
C ASP A 133 -2.00 -1.39 -4.73
N GLU A 134 -1.73 -0.38 -5.55
CA GLU A 134 -1.83 -0.46 -7.01
C GLU A 134 -3.21 -1.00 -7.47
N ALA A 135 -4.29 -0.65 -6.74
CA ALA A 135 -5.64 -1.14 -7.01
C ALA A 135 -6.15 -0.79 -8.43
N HIS A 136 -5.47 0.15 -9.10
CA HIS A 136 -5.73 0.53 -10.47
C HIS A 136 -5.25 -0.48 -11.53
N GLU A 137 -4.40 -1.46 -11.18
CA GLU A 137 -4.00 -2.52 -12.10
C GLU A 137 -5.16 -3.46 -12.47
N ARG A 138 -6.33 -3.35 -11.79
CA ARG A 138 -7.58 -4.09 -12.06
C ARG A 138 -7.35 -5.58 -12.35
N SER A 139 -6.55 -6.22 -11.51
CA SER A 139 -6.32 -7.67 -11.60
C SER A 139 -7.49 -8.42 -10.98
N LEU A 140 -7.79 -9.63 -11.49
CA LEU A 140 -8.82 -10.50 -10.90
C LEU A 140 -8.59 -10.76 -9.41
N ASN A 141 -7.31 -10.87 -8.99
CA ASN A 141 -6.98 -11.08 -7.59
C ASN A 141 -7.40 -9.88 -6.73
N ILE A 142 -7.16 -8.66 -7.19
CA ILE A 142 -7.57 -7.43 -6.50
C ILE A 142 -9.10 -7.41 -6.38
N ASP A 143 -9.84 -7.71 -7.45
CA ASP A 143 -11.31 -7.74 -7.41
C ASP A 143 -11.85 -8.75 -6.40
N PHE A 144 -11.27 -9.96 -6.35
CA PHE A 144 -11.63 -10.96 -5.34
C PHE A 144 -11.30 -10.50 -3.92
N ILE A 145 -10.13 -9.90 -3.72
CA ILE A 145 -9.72 -9.36 -2.41
C ILE A 145 -10.72 -8.29 -1.95
N LEU A 146 -11.07 -7.33 -2.80
CA LEU A 146 -12.03 -6.26 -2.46
C LEU A 146 -13.41 -6.84 -2.10
N GLY A 147 -13.88 -7.84 -2.87
CA GLY A 147 -15.10 -8.59 -2.57
C GLY A 147 -15.11 -9.26 -1.20
N LEU A 148 -14.02 -9.95 -0.87
CA LEU A 148 -13.86 -10.63 0.42
C LEU A 148 -13.73 -9.64 1.58
N LEU A 149 -12.95 -8.56 1.42
CA LEU A 149 -12.79 -7.51 2.42
C LEU A 149 -14.12 -6.83 2.75
N LYS A 150 -14.96 -6.54 1.75
CA LYS A 150 -16.30 -5.98 1.98
C LYS A 150 -17.16 -6.87 2.87
N ARG A 151 -16.99 -8.20 2.79
CA ARG A 151 -17.67 -9.16 3.68
C ARG A 151 -17.07 -9.14 5.09
N ILE A 152 -15.75 -9.09 5.22
CA ILE A 152 -15.05 -9.03 6.51
C ILE A 152 -15.40 -7.75 7.28
N LEU A 153 -15.44 -6.60 6.62
CA LEU A 153 -15.76 -5.29 7.21
C LEU A 153 -17.14 -5.24 7.90
N ARG A 154 -18.09 -6.07 7.45
CA ARG A 154 -19.40 -6.21 8.10
C ARG A 154 -19.31 -6.93 9.45
N MET A 155 -18.35 -7.85 9.59
CA MET A 155 -18.16 -8.71 10.77
C MET A 155 -17.13 -8.15 11.76
N ARG A 156 -16.07 -7.52 11.27
CA ARG A 156 -14.96 -6.95 12.04
C ARG A 156 -15.02 -5.43 12.03
N LYS A 157 -15.57 -4.81 13.08
CA LYS A 157 -15.68 -3.34 13.20
C LYS A 157 -14.37 -2.65 13.56
N ASP A 158 -13.46 -3.40 14.16
CA ASP A 158 -12.10 -3.00 14.52
C ASP A 158 -11.13 -3.04 13.32
N PHE A 159 -11.44 -3.86 12.30
CA PHE A 159 -10.61 -4.03 11.12
C PHE A 159 -10.75 -2.86 10.14
N LYS A 160 -9.61 -2.44 9.58
CA LYS A 160 -9.54 -1.29 8.68
C LYS A 160 -8.89 -1.65 7.33
N VAL A 161 -9.30 -0.93 6.29
CA VAL A 161 -8.82 -1.12 4.92
C VAL A 161 -8.42 0.23 4.33
N ILE A 162 -7.28 0.26 3.66
CA ILE A 162 -6.86 1.38 2.81
C ILE A 162 -6.77 0.86 1.39
N VAL A 163 -7.39 1.54 0.44
CA VAL A 163 -7.19 1.28 -0.99
C VAL A 163 -6.36 2.41 -1.57
N SER A 164 -5.20 2.08 -2.12
CA SER A 164 -4.27 3.02 -2.74
C SER A 164 -4.36 2.94 -4.26
N SER A 165 -4.54 4.09 -4.91
CA SER A 165 -4.63 4.23 -6.36
C SER A 165 -3.82 5.42 -6.86
N ALA A 166 -3.21 5.27 -8.04
CA ALA A 166 -2.51 6.36 -8.73
C ALA A 166 -3.39 7.09 -9.75
N THR A 167 -4.59 6.59 -10.04
CA THR A 167 -5.44 7.09 -11.12
C THR A 167 -6.75 7.69 -10.60
N MET A 168 -7.46 8.41 -11.47
CA MET A 168 -8.75 9.07 -11.21
C MET A 168 -9.89 8.11 -10.81
N ASN A 169 -9.68 6.79 -10.83
CA ASN A 169 -10.71 5.81 -10.51
C ASN A 169 -11.00 5.65 -9.00
N ALA A 170 -10.57 6.60 -8.16
CA ALA A 170 -10.79 6.56 -6.70
C ALA A 170 -12.28 6.63 -6.33
N GLU A 171 -13.08 7.39 -7.08
CA GLU A 171 -14.52 7.52 -6.85
C GLU A 171 -15.25 6.19 -7.00
N ALA A 172 -14.88 5.36 -7.98
CA ALA A 172 -15.47 4.04 -8.16
C ALA A 172 -15.24 3.14 -6.93
N PHE A 173 -14.05 3.20 -6.32
CA PHE A 173 -13.77 2.47 -5.08
C PHE A 173 -14.54 3.04 -3.89
N SER A 174 -14.68 4.36 -3.79
CA SER A 174 -15.50 4.99 -2.76
C SER A 174 -16.96 4.53 -2.85
N VAL A 175 -17.57 4.57 -4.04
CA VAL A 175 -18.93 4.07 -4.29
C VAL A 175 -19.03 2.58 -3.92
N TYR A 176 -18.04 1.78 -4.32
CA TYR A 176 -18.01 0.36 -3.98
C TYR A 176 -18.01 0.11 -2.46
N PHE A 177 -17.29 0.94 -1.70
CA PHE A 177 -17.24 0.91 -0.23
C PHE A 177 -18.22 1.88 0.44
N GLU A 178 -19.41 2.06 -0.14
CA GLU A 178 -20.55 2.75 0.50
C GLU A 178 -20.28 4.24 0.80
N GLY A 179 -19.52 4.91 -0.10
CA GLY A 179 -19.24 6.34 -0.02
C GLY A 179 -18.11 6.69 0.95
N CYS A 180 -17.16 5.78 1.17
CA CYS A 180 -16.02 6.02 2.07
C CYS A 180 -15.14 7.19 1.60
N PRO A 181 -14.44 7.90 2.51
CA PRO A 181 -13.73 9.12 2.15
C PRO A 181 -12.55 8.84 1.20
N VAL A 182 -12.36 9.79 0.27
CA VAL A 182 -11.23 9.82 -0.66
C VAL A 182 -10.26 10.92 -0.22
N ILE A 183 -8.99 10.54 -0.04
CA ILE A 183 -7.90 11.45 0.28
C ILE A 183 -7.06 11.62 -0.98
N SER A 184 -7.22 12.75 -1.64
CA SER A 184 -6.36 13.15 -2.75
C SER A 184 -5.11 13.86 -2.23
N ILE A 185 -3.95 13.44 -2.73
CA ILE A 185 -2.63 14.01 -2.41
C ILE A 185 -1.96 14.34 -3.74
N ASP A 186 -1.92 15.63 -4.03
CA ASP A 186 -1.27 16.17 -5.23
C ASP A 186 0.24 16.18 -5.06
N THR A 187 0.95 16.01 -6.18
CA THR A 187 2.41 16.12 -6.24
C THR A 187 2.78 17.02 -7.41
N GLU A 188 3.77 17.88 -7.22
CA GLU A 188 4.33 18.65 -8.33
C GLU A 188 4.98 17.69 -9.34
N THR A 189 4.54 17.76 -10.59
CA THR A 189 5.17 17.06 -11.70
C THR A 189 6.16 17.98 -12.39
N TRP A 190 7.27 17.43 -12.85
CA TRP A 190 8.23 18.15 -13.68
C TRP A 190 7.84 18.04 -15.15
N PRO A 191 7.95 19.12 -15.94
CA PRO A 191 7.63 19.08 -17.37
C PRO A 191 8.54 18.07 -18.07
N VAL A 192 7.95 17.29 -18.98
CA VAL A 192 8.67 16.32 -19.82
C VAL A 192 8.43 16.68 -21.28
N ASP A 193 9.50 16.82 -22.05
CA ASP A 193 9.43 17.05 -23.49
C ASP A 193 9.10 15.74 -24.22
N LEU A 194 8.09 15.79 -25.10
CA LEU A 194 7.70 14.68 -25.95
C LEU A 194 8.28 14.88 -27.35
N ILE A 195 9.25 14.04 -27.72
CA ILE A 195 9.85 14.03 -29.05
C ILE A 195 9.36 12.79 -29.78
N TYR A 196 8.75 12.99 -30.95
CA TYR A 196 8.26 11.92 -31.82
C TYR A 196 9.17 11.80 -33.04
N ASP A 197 9.61 10.58 -33.35
CA ASP A 197 10.26 10.31 -34.63
C ASP A 197 9.21 10.14 -35.74
N PRO A 198 9.47 10.65 -36.95
CA PRO A 198 8.60 10.39 -38.09
C PRO A 198 8.56 8.90 -38.41
N LEU A 199 7.43 8.42 -38.94
CA LEU A 199 7.30 7.04 -39.40
C LEU A 199 8.39 6.73 -40.45
N PRO A 200 9.01 5.53 -40.42
CA PRO A 200 9.96 5.13 -41.45
C PRO A 200 9.26 5.13 -42.82
N GLN A 201 9.87 5.80 -43.81
CA GLN A 201 9.35 5.80 -45.17
C GLN A 201 9.46 4.39 -45.76
N SER A 202 8.35 3.83 -46.24
CA SER A 202 8.34 2.59 -47.01
C SER A 202 9.10 2.83 -48.32
N THR A 203 10.31 2.27 -48.45
CA THR A 203 11.01 2.10 -49.74
C THR A 203 10.34 1.04 -50.59
#